data_AF-A0A2M7T082-F1
#
_entry.id   AF-A0A2M7T082-F1
#
_cell.length_a   1.000
_cell.length_b   1.000
_cell.length_c   1.000
_cell.angle_alpha   90.00
_cell.angle_beta   90.00
_cell.angle_gamma   90.00
#
_symmetry.space_group_name_H-M   'P 1'
#
loop_
_entity.id
_entity.type
_entity.pdbx_description
1 polymer ?
#
loop_
_entity_poly.entity_id
_entity_poly.type
_entity_poly.pdbx_seq_one_letter_code
_entity_poly.pdbx_strand_id
1 'polypeptide(L)'
;MRAWLALLIFLGSAPAVWAETFVLVYNQDNKWVAAEDNAPLRKAMAKARGGTHHFYIKLPIDKRPLSIVRLEIIRDLLAREAGRGVVLEEVPGTATVSTIWLSDKP
;
A
#
# COMPACT_ATOMS: atom_id res chain seq x y z
N MET A 1 9.75 -49.86 -29.50
CA MET A 1 10.15 -50.00 -28.08
C MET A 1 11.38 -49.11 -27.90
N ARG A 2 11.45 -48.03 -27.12
CA ARG A 2 10.73 -47.58 -25.91
C ARG A 2 10.71 -46.04 -25.91
N ALA A 3 9.55 -45.45 -25.67
CA ALA A 3 9.39 -44.04 -25.34
C ALA A 3 9.88 -43.81 -23.90
N TRP A 4 10.69 -42.76 -23.67
CA TRP A 4 10.91 -42.22 -22.32
C TRP A 4 10.71 -40.70 -22.36
N LEU A 5 9.65 -40.32 -21.66
CA LEU A 5 9.11 -38.98 -21.47
C LEU A 5 10.06 -38.20 -20.55
N ALA A 6 10.64 -37.09 -21.02
CA ALA A 6 11.36 -36.16 -20.16
C ALA A 6 10.34 -35.24 -19.45
N LEU A 7 10.09 -35.53 -18.19
CA LEU A 7 9.24 -34.72 -17.30
C LEU A 7 9.97 -33.41 -16.95
N LEU A 8 9.57 -32.31 -17.57
CA LEU A 8 9.98 -30.95 -17.21
C LEU A 8 9.32 -30.56 -15.88
N ILE A 9 10.05 -30.64 -14.78
CA ILE A 9 9.65 -30.06 -13.50
C ILE A 9 9.97 -28.57 -13.56
N PHE A 10 8.98 -27.76 -13.95
CA PHE A 10 9.01 -26.32 -13.72
C PHE A 10 8.74 -26.09 -12.23
N LEU A 11 9.80 -25.96 -11.43
CA LEU A 11 9.70 -25.29 -10.13
C LEU A 11 9.41 -23.81 -10.40
N GLY A 12 8.13 -23.46 -10.44
CA GLY A 12 7.68 -22.08 -10.46
C GLY A 12 8.03 -21.42 -9.13
N SER A 13 9.16 -20.73 -9.08
CA SER A 13 9.39 -19.68 -8.10
C SER A 13 8.31 -18.62 -8.34
N ALA A 14 7.23 -18.63 -7.54
CA ALA A 14 6.29 -17.53 -7.56
C ALA A 14 7.09 -16.26 -7.26
N PRO A 15 7.11 -15.25 -8.14
CA PRO A 15 7.67 -13.97 -7.75
C PRO A 15 6.87 -13.53 -6.53
N ALA A 16 7.56 -13.23 -5.42
CA ALA A 16 6.95 -12.54 -4.31
C ALA A 16 6.48 -11.18 -4.86
N VAL A 17 5.25 -11.15 -5.36
CA VAL A 17 4.61 -9.95 -5.90
C VAL A 17 4.40 -9.06 -4.70
N TRP A 18 5.34 -8.15 -4.44
CA TRP A 18 5.01 -6.96 -3.67
C TRP A 18 3.83 -6.33 -4.38
N ALA A 19 2.69 -6.27 -3.69
CA ALA A 19 1.50 -5.70 -4.27
C ALA A 19 1.74 -4.25 -4.65
N GLU A 20 0.87 -3.73 -5.50
CA GLU A 20 0.90 -2.34 -5.97
C GLU A 20 1.17 -1.38 -4.80
N THR A 21 2.22 -0.56 -4.93
CA THR A 21 2.64 0.39 -3.90
C THR A 21 2.21 1.80 -4.31
N PHE A 22 1.49 2.46 -3.41
CA PHE A 22 1.01 3.84 -3.54
C PHE A 22 1.88 4.74 -2.66
N VAL A 23 2.62 5.65 -3.29
CA VAL A 23 3.42 6.66 -2.58
C VAL A 23 2.61 7.94 -2.48
N LEU A 24 2.21 8.30 -1.26
CA LEU A 24 1.46 9.51 -0.98
C LEU A 24 2.42 10.63 -0.60
N VAL A 25 2.43 11.71 -1.38
CA VAL A 25 3.30 12.87 -1.17
C VAL A 25 2.53 13.98 -0.48
N TYR A 26 3.16 14.58 0.54
CA TYR A 26 2.58 15.67 1.30
C TYR A 26 3.42 16.93 1.18
N ASN A 27 2.76 18.08 1.14
CA ASN A 27 3.44 19.36 1.23
C ASN A 27 3.76 19.68 2.69
N GLN A 28 5.02 19.49 3.10
CA GLN A 28 5.59 19.89 4.39
C GLN A 28 4.72 19.52 5.61
N ASP A 29 4.03 20.51 6.19
CA ASP A 29 3.21 20.37 7.41
C ASP A 29 1.72 20.14 7.12
N ASN A 30 1.34 20.02 5.84
CA ASN A 30 -0.03 19.77 5.45
C ASN A 30 -0.47 18.35 5.83
N LYS A 31 -1.69 18.23 6.31
CA LYS A 31 -2.32 16.94 6.67
C LYS A 31 -2.90 16.23 5.45
N TRP A 32 -3.13 16.97 4.37
CA TRP A 32 -3.69 16.46 3.12
C TRP A 32 -2.59 16.11 2.12
N VAL A 33 -2.82 15.06 1.33
CA VAL A 33 -1.99 14.73 0.17
C VAL A 33 -1.96 15.95 -0.77
N ALA A 34 -0.81 16.24 -1.37
CA ALA A 34 -0.68 17.34 -2.32
C ALA A 34 -1.71 17.17 -3.45
N ALA A 35 -2.40 18.25 -3.81
CA ALA A 35 -3.55 18.17 -4.73
C ALA A 35 -3.10 17.73 -6.13
N GLU A 36 -1.93 18.23 -6.55
CA GLU A 36 -1.20 17.90 -7.76
C GLU A 36 -0.77 16.42 -7.82
N ASP A 37 -0.51 15.80 -6.67
CA ASP A 37 0.00 14.42 -6.55
C ASP A 37 -1.05 13.46 -5.95
N ASN A 38 -2.35 13.74 -6.09
CA ASN A 38 -3.40 12.91 -5.49
C ASN A 38 -3.63 11.58 -6.23
N ALA A 39 -3.04 11.37 -7.40
CA ALA A 39 -3.32 10.21 -8.24
C ALA A 39 -3.08 8.86 -7.53
N PRO A 40 -1.99 8.66 -6.76
CA PRO A 40 -1.79 7.45 -5.96
C PRO A 40 -2.87 7.25 -4.89
N LEU A 41 -3.34 8.32 -4.23
CA LEU A 41 -4.44 8.23 -3.26
C LEU A 41 -5.73 7.74 -3.93
N ARG A 42 -6.07 8.30 -5.11
CA ARG A 42 -7.27 7.85 -5.84
C ARG A 42 -7.17 6.40 -6.26
N LYS A 43 -5.98 5.92 -6.64
CA LYS A 43 -5.77 4.50 -6.97
C LYS A 43 -5.94 3.62 -5.74
N ALA A 44 -5.37 3.99 -4.59
CA ALA A 44 -5.57 3.28 -3.34
C ALA A 44 -7.06 3.23 -2.94
N MET A 45 -7.78 4.34 -3.09
CA MET A 45 -9.23 4.43 -2.88
C MET A 45 -10.01 3.50 -3.81
N ALA A 46 -9.72 3.52 -5.12
CA ALA A 46 -10.37 2.65 -6.08
C ALA A 46 -10.09 1.17 -5.81
N LYS A 47 -8.87 0.84 -5.38
CA LYS A 47 -8.45 -0.52 -4.99
C LYS A 47 -9.19 -0.99 -3.74
N ALA A 48 -9.41 -0.10 -2.78
CA ALA A 48 -10.10 -0.39 -1.54
C ALA A 48 -11.62 -0.57 -1.70
N ARG A 49 -12.21 -0.36 -2.89
CA ARG A 49 -13.66 -0.41 -3.07
C ARG A 49 -14.23 -1.82 -2.87
N GLY A 50 -15.19 -1.92 -1.96
CA GLY A 50 -16.07 -3.08 -1.84
C GLY A 50 -15.45 -4.33 -1.21
N GLY A 51 -14.63 -4.19 -0.18
CA GLY A 51 -13.98 -5.32 0.48
C GLY A 51 -13.40 -5.00 1.85
N THR A 52 -12.79 -6.00 2.49
CA THR A 52 -11.90 -5.79 3.64
C THR A 52 -10.48 -5.70 3.08
N HIS A 53 -9.78 -4.61 3.36
CA HIS A 53 -8.43 -4.37 2.84
C HIS A 53 -7.43 -4.22 3.97
N HIS A 54 -6.29 -4.89 3.82
CA HIS A 54 -5.15 -4.79 4.72
C HIS A 54 -4.00 -4.17 3.93
N PHE A 55 -3.53 -3.00 4.35
CA PHE A 55 -2.39 -2.34 3.73
C PHE A 55 -1.19 -2.37 4.65
N TYR A 56 -0.05 -2.75 4.10
CA TYR A 56 1.25 -2.47 4.71
C TYR A 56 1.60 -1.00 4.51
N ILE A 57 2.09 -0.36 5.56
CA ILE A 57 2.50 1.05 5.52
C ILE A 57 3.96 1.24 5.91
N LYS A 58 4.60 2.23 5.29
CA LYS A 58 5.87 2.79 5.77
C LYS A 58 5.71 4.28 5.99
N LEU A 59 6.27 4.73 7.09
CA LEU A 59 6.13 6.09 7.57
C LEU A 59 7.50 6.74 7.71
N PRO A 60 7.59 8.08 7.57
CA PRO A 60 8.80 8.79 7.84
C PRO A 60 9.01 8.87 9.35
N ILE A 61 10.27 8.78 9.79
CA ILE A 61 10.65 8.98 11.20
C ILE A 61 10.48 10.46 11.55
N ASP A 62 10.82 11.35 10.61
CA ASP A 62 10.68 12.78 10.78
C ASP A 62 9.21 13.19 10.85
N LYS A 63 8.88 14.05 11.83
CA LYS A 63 7.52 14.54 12.10
C LYS A 63 6.50 13.41 12.30
N ARG A 64 6.90 12.35 13.00
CA ARG A 64 6.07 11.19 13.31
C ARG A 64 4.63 11.49 13.76
N PRO A 65 4.37 12.46 14.67
CA PRO A 65 3.00 12.78 15.07
C PRO A 65 2.11 13.23 13.91
N LEU A 66 2.66 14.01 12.97
CA LEU A 66 1.93 14.45 11.77
C LEU A 66 1.64 13.27 10.83
N SER A 67 2.60 12.34 10.70
CA SER A 67 2.43 11.12 9.90
C SER A 67 1.29 10.24 10.42
N ILE A 68 1.11 10.17 11.74
CA ILE A 68 -0.05 9.47 12.34
C ILE A 68 -1.36 10.15 11.98
N VAL A 69 -1.45 11.48 12.09
CA VAL A 69 -2.67 12.22 11.69
C VAL A 69 -3.00 12.00 10.20
N ARG A 70 -1.99 11.98 9.34
CA ARG A 70 -2.16 11.68 7.91
C ARG A 70 -2.71 10.27 7.68
N LEU A 71 -2.23 9.28 8.44
CA LEU A 71 -2.74 7.91 8.38
C LEU A 71 -4.19 7.78 8.80
N GLU A 72 -4.60 8.49 9.85
CA GLU A 72 -6.01 8.49 10.28
C GLU A 72 -6.91 9.00 9.16
N ILE A 73 -6.51 10.09 8.49
CA ILE A 73 -7.21 10.62 7.32
C ILE A 73 -7.26 9.58 6.19
N ILE A 74 -6.13 8.96 5.85
CA ILE A 74 -6.08 7.94 4.79
C ILE A 74 -6.99 6.76 5.14
N ARG A 75 -6.87 6.23 6.36
CA ARG A 75 -7.68 5.11 6.85
C ARG A 75 -9.16 5.42 6.70
N ASP A 76 -9.59 6.60 7.12
CA ASP A 76 -10.99 7.00 7.08
C ASP A 76 -11.48 7.16 5.63
N LEU A 77 -10.66 7.67 4.72
CA LEU A 77 -10.97 7.73 3.29
C LEU A 77 -11.09 6.34 2.66
N LEU A 78 -10.14 5.44 2.94
CA LEU A 78 -10.16 4.08 2.41
C LEU A 78 -11.34 3.28 2.98
N ALA A 79 -11.64 3.42 4.27
CA ALA A 79 -12.77 2.75 4.92
C ALA A 79 -14.12 3.20 4.33
N ARG A 80 -14.25 4.48 3.96
CA ARG A 80 -15.44 4.99 3.26
C ARG A 80 -15.63 4.32 1.90
N GLU A 81 -14.57 4.15 1.12
CA GLU A 81 -14.64 3.49 -0.18
C GLU A 81 -14.86 1.96 -0.05
N ALA A 82 -14.27 1.36 0.97
CA ALA A 82 -14.41 -0.06 1.27
C ALA A 82 -15.82 -0.45 1.73
N GLY A 83 -16.52 0.45 2.42
CA GLY A 83 -17.78 0.15 3.10
C GLY A 83 -17.62 -0.84 4.27
N ARG A 84 -16.38 -1.19 4.63
CA ARG A 84 -15.96 -2.11 5.69
C ARG A 84 -14.66 -1.62 6.34
N GLY A 85 -14.15 -2.37 7.31
CA GLY A 85 -12.89 -2.06 8.00
C GLY A 85 -11.68 -2.16 7.07
N VAL A 86 -10.78 -1.16 7.18
CA VAL A 86 -9.45 -1.16 6.58
C VAL A 86 -8.42 -1.27 7.70
N VAL A 87 -7.47 -2.20 7.55
CA VAL A 87 -6.36 -2.37 8.50
C VAL A 87 -5.10 -1.78 7.88
N LEU A 88 -4.41 -0.94 8.64
CA LEU A 88 -3.09 -0.42 8.28
C LEU A 88 -2.06 -1.04 9.22
N GLU A 89 -1.08 -1.75 8.66
CA GLU A 89 -0.03 -2.46 9.40
C GLU A 89 1.32 -1.83 9.05
N GLU A 90 2.00 -1.23 10.03
CA GLU A 90 3.34 -0.70 9.79
C GLU A 90 4.37 -1.81 9.72
N VAL A 91 5.17 -1.81 8.65
CA VAL A 91 6.22 -2.79 8.41
C VAL A 91 7.61 -2.15 8.58
N PRO A 92 8.66 -2.94 8.88
CA PRO A 92 10.01 -2.42 8.99
C PRO A 92 10.47 -1.61 7.77
N GLY A 93 11.17 -0.52 8.04
CA GLY A 93 11.63 0.45 7.05
C GLY A 93 11.09 1.85 7.30
N THR A 94 11.59 2.82 6.55
CA THR A 94 11.21 4.23 6.70
C THR A 94 10.94 4.82 5.34
N ALA A 95 9.83 5.54 5.21
CA ALA A 95 9.51 6.31 4.02
C ALA A 95 10.33 7.60 3.99
N THR A 96 10.52 8.20 2.82
CA THR A 96 11.16 9.51 2.71
C THR A 96 10.33 10.59 3.40
N VAL A 97 10.99 11.66 3.84
CA VAL A 97 10.34 12.79 4.53
C VAL A 97 9.14 13.29 3.73
N SER A 98 8.04 13.54 4.42
CA SER A 98 6.77 13.98 3.84
C SER A 98 6.11 12.98 2.87
N THR A 99 6.45 11.70 2.94
CA THR A 99 5.76 10.65 2.19
C THR A 99 5.21 9.55 3.08
N ILE A 100 4.12 8.92 2.66
CA ILE A 100 3.61 7.66 3.25
C ILE A 100 3.51 6.64 2.14
N TRP A 101 4.07 5.45 2.36
CA TRP A 101 3.93 4.35 1.39
C TRP A 101 2.82 3.44 1.88
N LEU A 102 1.94 3.03 0.96
CA LEU A 102 0.93 2.02 1.19
C LEU A 102 1.11 0.91 0.17
N SER A 103 1.04 -0.35 0.58
CA SER A 103 1.04 -1.50 -0.31
C SER A 103 -0.01 -2.47 0.15
N ASP A 104 -0.76 -3.05 -0.79
CA ASP A 104 -1.77 -4.06 -0.45
C ASP A 104 -1.07 -5.30 0.14
N LYS A 105 -1.63 -5.85 1.21
CA LYS A 105 -1.16 -7.12 1.74
C LYS A 105 -1.57 -8.22 0.74
N PRO A 106 -0.63 -9.06 0.26
CA PRO A 106 -0.94 -10.12 -0.69
C PRO A 106 -1.92 -11.17 -0.12
#